data_AF-A0A366H3H7-F1
#
_entry.id   AF-A0A366H3H7-F1
#
_cell.length_a   1.000
_cell.length_b   1.000
_cell.length_c   1.000
_cell.angle_alpha   90.00
_cell.angle_beta   90.00
_cell.angle_gamma   90.00
#
_symmetry.space_group_name_H-M   'P 1'
#
loop_
_entity.id
_entity.type
_entity.pdbx_description
1 polymer ?
#
loop_
_entity_poly.entity_id
_entity_poly.type
_entity_poly.pdbx_seq_one_letter_code
_entity_poly.pdbx_strand_id
1 'polypeptide(L)'
;MQKGKRLADYKNSFEAAPTVKVDLTPSLYKNSIILFDGENHTVVPLGAVLSLPANLRGHILEKPEGAFLFWPSFLEKNKKWVGSWEVSMAVARGEAEMPKATVEQLANDSRVLVAVFKGGPITILEAVPDKTNKSAGAKE
;
A
#
# COMPACT_ATOMS: atom_id res chain seq x y z
N MET A 1 -27.92 -57.47 0.55
CA MET A 1 -28.24 -56.76 -0.71
C MET A 1 -29.14 -55.58 -0.39
N GLN A 2 -28.57 -54.40 -0.15
CA GLN A 2 -29.31 -53.21 0.27
C GLN A 2 -29.59 -52.34 -0.97
N LYS A 3 -30.86 -52.21 -1.36
CA LYS A 3 -31.32 -51.42 -2.51
C LYS A 3 -31.12 -49.93 -2.21
N GLY A 4 -30.33 -49.25 -3.04
CA GLY A 4 -30.03 -47.83 -2.92
C GLY A 4 -31.28 -46.95 -3.08
N LYS A 5 -31.40 -45.94 -2.20
CA LYS A 5 -32.46 -44.93 -2.24
C LYS A 5 -32.28 -44.00 -3.45
N ARG A 6 -33.39 -43.64 -4.09
CA ARG A 6 -33.48 -42.76 -5.26
C ARG A 6 -33.17 -41.31 -4.88
N LEU A 7 -32.56 -40.56 -5.81
CA LEU A 7 -32.23 -39.13 -5.71
C LEU A 7 -33.42 -38.16 -5.55
N ALA A 8 -34.65 -38.66 -5.40
CA ALA A 8 -35.87 -37.86 -5.31
C ALA A 8 -36.20 -37.36 -3.88
N ASP A 9 -35.48 -37.84 -2.88
CA ASP A 9 -35.69 -37.47 -1.46
C ASP A 9 -34.91 -36.21 -1.02
N TYR A 10 -34.09 -35.61 -1.88
CA TYR A 10 -33.40 -34.35 -1.57
C TYR A 10 -34.30 -33.13 -1.84
N LYS A 11 -35.39 -33.02 -1.08
CA LYS A 11 -36.19 -31.80 -1.00
C LYS A 11 -35.64 -30.89 0.11
N ASN A 12 -34.93 -29.86 -0.33
CA ASN A 12 -35.02 -28.49 0.16
C ASN A 12 -35.13 -28.28 1.69
N SER A 13 -33.97 -28.26 2.35
CA SER A 13 -33.78 -27.57 3.62
C SER A 13 -32.55 -26.66 3.51
N PHE A 14 -32.66 -25.62 2.67
CA PHE A 14 -31.89 -24.40 2.89
C PHE A 14 -32.58 -23.67 4.05
N GLU A 15 -32.20 -24.02 5.28
CA GLU A 15 -32.43 -23.14 6.42
C GLU A 15 -31.89 -21.75 6.07
N ALA A 16 -32.70 -20.71 6.32
CA ALA A 16 -32.36 -19.34 5.98
C ALA A 16 -30.98 -19.00 6.55
N ALA A 17 -30.01 -18.80 5.65
CA ALA A 17 -28.65 -18.45 6.04
C ALA A 17 -28.68 -17.22 6.95
N PRO A 18 -27.90 -17.19 8.05
CA PRO A 18 -27.77 -15.99 8.85
C PRO A 18 -27.30 -14.88 7.91
N THR A 19 -28.06 -13.78 7.86
CA THR A 19 -27.71 -12.60 7.09
C THR A 19 -26.53 -11.92 7.80
N VAL A 20 -25.34 -12.47 7.62
CA VAL A 20 -24.10 -11.81 8.00
C VAL A 20 -24.04 -10.57 7.14
N LYS A 21 -24.17 -9.40 7.77
CA LYS A 21 -23.79 -8.13 7.14
C LYS A 21 -22.28 -8.21 6.90
N VAL A 22 -21.89 -8.74 5.75
CA VAL A 22 -20.50 -8.71 5.32
C VAL A 22 -20.17 -7.24 5.14
N ASP A 23 -19.32 -6.70 6.02
CA ASP A 23 -18.72 -5.40 5.81
C ASP A 23 -17.81 -5.55 4.59
N LEU A 24 -18.35 -5.20 3.42
CA LEU A 24 -17.69 -5.35 2.13
C LEU A 24 -16.59 -4.31 1.92
N THR A 25 -16.14 -3.60 2.95
CA THR A 25 -14.90 -2.81 2.82
C THR A 25 -13.80 -3.78 2.38
N PRO A 26 -13.30 -3.66 1.14
CA PRO A 26 -12.33 -4.60 0.64
C PRO A 26 -11.11 -4.55 1.56
N SER A 27 -10.62 -5.71 2.00
CA SER A 27 -9.42 -5.83 2.85
C SER A 27 -8.24 -5.01 2.33
N LEU A 28 -8.22 -4.74 1.02
CA LEU A 28 -7.28 -3.87 0.31
C LEU A 28 -7.14 -2.47 0.91
N TYR A 29 -8.24 -1.83 1.36
CA TYR A 29 -8.18 -0.44 1.86
C TYR A 29 -7.69 -0.34 3.30
N LYS A 30 -7.81 -1.41 4.10
CA LYS A 30 -7.52 -1.37 5.55
C LYS A 30 -6.05 -1.07 5.85
N ASN A 31 -5.14 -1.49 4.99
CA ASN A 31 -3.69 -1.30 5.15
C ASN A 31 -3.08 -0.52 3.97
N SER A 32 -3.85 0.41 3.41
CA SER A 32 -3.43 1.20 2.25
C SER A 32 -3.67 2.68 2.47
N ILE A 33 -2.89 3.49 1.76
CA ILE A 33 -3.10 4.93 1.58
C ILE A 33 -3.90 5.11 0.31
N ILE A 34 -4.95 5.92 0.37
CA ILE A 34 -5.79 6.25 -0.78
C ILE A 34 -5.30 7.58 -1.37
N LEU A 35 -4.84 7.55 -2.60
CA LEU A 35 -4.51 8.75 -3.37
C LEU A 35 -5.67 9.11 -4.28
N PHE A 36 -6.03 10.39 -4.33
CA PHE A 36 -7.20 10.87 -5.06
C PHE A 36 -6.87 12.11 -5.89
N ASP A 37 -7.34 12.15 -7.14
CA ASP A 37 -7.08 13.25 -8.07
C ASP A 37 -8.26 14.23 -8.25
N GLY A 38 -9.35 14.05 -7.50
CA GLY A 38 -10.59 14.81 -7.64
C GLY A 38 -11.70 14.07 -8.37
N GLU A 39 -11.37 13.03 -9.13
CA GLU A 39 -12.34 12.21 -9.90
C GLU A 39 -12.11 10.71 -9.71
N ASN A 40 -10.85 10.30 -9.56
CA ASN A 40 -10.41 8.91 -9.47
C ASN A 40 -9.48 8.73 -8.28
N HIS A 41 -9.48 7.52 -7.73
CA HIS A 41 -8.58 7.14 -6.67
C HIS A 41 -7.74 5.92 -7.03
N THR A 42 -6.59 5.80 -6.38
CA THR A 42 -5.79 4.57 -6.35
C THR A 42 -5.41 4.25 -4.91
N VAL A 43 -4.90 3.04 -4.70
CA VAL A 43 -4.42 2.60 -3.39
C VAL A 43 -2.96 2.22 -3.50
N VAL A 44 -2.19 2.66 -2.51
CA VAL A 44 -0.78 2.25 -2.34
C VAL A 44 -0.60 1.67 -0.95
N PRO A 45 0.30 0.70 -0.75
CA PRO A 45 0.54 0.14 0.57
C PRO A 45 0.93 1.20 1.61
N LEU A 46 0.55 0.99 2.88
CA LEU A 46 1.12 1.79 3.97
C LEU A 46 2.64 1.71 3.95
N GLY A 47 3.32 2.85 4.18
CA GLY A 47 4.78 2.95 4.09
C GLY A 47 5.35 2.99 2.67
N ALA A 48 4.50 3.04 1.62
CA ALA A 48 4.97 3.23 0.25
C ALA A 48 5.20 4.71 -0.11
N VAL A 49 4.62 5.67 0.61
CA VAL A 49 4.80 7.10 0.32
C VAL A 49 6.12 7.58 0.93
N LEU A 50 7.06 7.97 0.08
CA LEU A 50 8.40 8.43 0.44
C LEU A 50 8.45 9.91 0.78
N SER A 51 7.68 10.72 0.05
CA SER A 51 7.60 12.16 0.24
C SER A 51 6.17 12.61 0.03
N LEU A 52 5.66 13.40 0.98
CA LEU A 52 4.33 13.99 0.94
C LEU A 52 4.42 15.48 1.26
N PRO A 53 4.61 16.32 0.23
CA PRO A 53 4.61 17.76 0.38
C PRO A 53 3.32 18.27 1.04
N ALA A 54 3.42 19.26 1.93
CA ALA A 54 2.29 19.73 2.73
C ALA A 54 1.11 20.22 1.88
N ASN A 55 1.39 20.82 0.73
CA ASN A 55 0.41 21.31 -0.25
C ASN A 55 -0.35 20.19 -0.99
N LEU A 56 0.12 18.95 -0.93
CA LEU A 56 -0.51 17.79 -1.60
C LEU A 56 -1.19 16.83 -0.65
N ARG A 57 -1.19 17.11 0.66
CA ARG A 57 -1.86 16.27 1.67
C ARG A 57 -3.37 16.13 1.44
N GLY A 58 -4.00 17.13 0.81
CA GLY A 58 -5.42 17.08 0.43
C GLY A 58 -5.76 16.00 -0.60
N HIS A 59 -4.76 15.41 -1.27
CA HIS A 59 -4.96 14.29 -2.19
C HIS A 59 -4.99 12.93 -1.48
N ILE A 60 -4.85 12.88 -0.16
CA ILE A 60 -4.96 11.65 0.62
C ILE A 60 -6.34 11.58 1.28
N LEU A 61 -7.07 10.50 1.01
CA LEU A 61 -8.40 10.29 1.57
C LEU A 61 -8.39 9.19 2.65
N GLU A 62 -9.27 9.35 3.64
CA GLU A 62 -9.57 8.29 4.61
C GLU A 62 -10.54 7.25 4.05
N LYS A 63 -11.39 7.64 3.09
CA LYS A 63 -12.39 6.79 2.45
C LYS A 63 -12.28 6.93 0.94
N PRO A 64 -12.41 5.83 0.18
CA PRO A 64 -12.33 5.89 -1.28
C PRO A 64 -13.48 6.73 -1.85
N GLU A 65 -13.14 7.58 -2.81
CA GLU A 65 -14.07 8.42 -3.56
C GLU A 65 -13.71 8.38 -5.04
N GLY A 66 -14.73 8.41 -5.90
CA GLY A 66 -14.55 8.36 -7.34
C GLY A 66 -14.29 6.95 -7.89
N ALA A 67 -13.82 6.90 -9.13
CA ALA A 67 -13.54 5.64 -9.82
C ALA A 67 -12.14 5.11 -9.47
N PHE A 68 -12.03 3.81 -9.21
CA PHE A 68 -10.75 3.18 -8.91
C PHE A 68 -9.89 3.05 -10.18
N LEU A 69 -8.64 3.51 -10.11
CA LEU A 69 -7.62 3.31 -11.13
C LEU A 69 -6.46 2.48 -10.59
N PHE A 70 -5.97 1.56 -11.44
CA PHE A 70 -4.72 0.86 -11.18
C PHE A 70 -3.55 1.83 -11.22
N TRP A 71 -2.52 1.53 -10.41
CA TRP A 71 -1.35 2.38 -10.23
C TRP A 71 -0.74 2.92 -11.53
N PRO A 72 -0.47 2.12 -12.59
CA PRO A 72 0.15 2.65 -13.80
C PRO A 72 -0.69 3.74 -14.48
N SER A 73 -2.01 3.54 -14.55
CA SER A 73 -2.94 4.51 -15.14
C SER A 73 -3.10 5.75 -14.27
N PHE A 74 -3.16 5.58 -12.95
CA PHE A 74 -3.24 6.69 -12.02
C PHE A 74 -1.96 7.56 -12.08
N LEU A 75 -0.79 6.93 -12.03
CA LEU A 75 0.49 7.60 -12.18
C LEU A 75 0.58 8.33 -13.52
N GLU A 76 0.12 7.70 -14.61
CA GLU A 76 0.17 8.32 -15.93
C GLU A 76 -0.67 9.59 -16.04
N LYS A 77 -1.90 9.55 -15.49
CA LYS A 77 -2.81 10.68 -15.45
C LYS A 77 -2.29 11.81 -14.55
N ASN A 78 -1.60 11.45 -13.46
CA ASN A 78 -1.24 12.36 -12.37
C ASN A 78 0.25 12.73 -12.28
N LYS A 79 1.05 12.52 -13.35
CA LYS A 79 2.52 12.78 -13.38
C LYS A 79 2.95 14.18 -12.94
N LYS A 80 2.05 15.16 -13.01
CA LYS A 80 2.29 16.55 -12.58
C LYS A 80 2.52 16.67 -11.07
N TRP A 81 1.87 15.84 -10.26
CA TRP A 81 1.90 15.91 -8.80
C TRP A 81 2.20 14.58 -8.11
N VAL A 82 2.21 13.46 -8.85
CA VAL A 82 2.62 12.13 -8.37
C VAL A 82 3.86 11.67 -9.13
N GLY A 83 4.81 11.10 -8.41
CA GLY A 83 5.97 10.42 -8.96
C GLY A 83 6.16 9.04 -8.37
N SER A 84 6.94 8.22 -9.07
CA SER A 84 7.38 6.91 -8.62
C SER A 84 8.89 6.91 -8.43
N TRP A 85 9.38 6.29 -7.36
CA TRP A 85 10.80 6.09 -7.12
C TRP A 85 11.11 4.60 -6.99
N GLU A 86 11.97 4.09 -7.86
CA GLU A 86 12.35 2.68 -7.84
C GLU A 86 13.28 2.41 -6.65
N VAL A 87 12.91 1.45 -5.82
CA VAL A 87 13.70 1.03 -4.66
C VAL A 87 14.20 -0.39 -4.82
N SER A 88 15.38 -0.66 -4.26
CA SER A 88 15.89 -2.04 -4.23
C SER A 88 15.13 -2.88 -3.20
N MET A 89 15.09 -4.19 -3.41
CA MET A 89 14.44 -5.12 -2.47
C MET A 89 15.06 -5.05 -1.06
N ALA A 90 16.38 -4.85 -0.98
CA ALA A 90 17.08 -4.70 0.30
C ALA A 90 16.61 -3.46 1.07
N VAL A 91 16.42 -2.33 0.38
CA VAL A 91 15.85 -1.11 0.98
C VAL A 91 14.41 -1.35 1.40
N ALA A 92 13.57 -1.93 0.53
CA ALA A 92 12.16 -2.18 0.84
C ALA A 92 11.97 -3.07 2.08
N ARG A 93 12.91 -4.01 2.31
CA ARG A 93 12.93 -4.89 3.48
C ARG A 93 13.54 -4.27 4.73
N GLY A 94 14.07 -3.05 4.65
CA GLY A 94 14.80 -2.40 5.75
C GLY A 94 16.17 -3.02 6.03
N GLU A 95 16.73 -3.80 5.08
CA GLU A 95 18.05 -4.42 5.18
C GLU A 95 19.17 -3.45 4.77
N ALA A 96 18.82 -2.38 4.04
CA ALA A 96 19.72 -1.32 3.63
C ALA A 96 19.05 0.05 3.77
N GLU A 97 19.81 1.05 4.17
CA GLU A 97 19.35 2.43 4.19
C GLU A 97 19.31 3.02 2.77
N MET A 98 18.37 3.95 2.54
CA MET A 98 18.42 4.76 1.32
C MET A 98 19.65 5.68 1.35
N PRO A 99 20.41 5.81 0.25
CA PRO A 99 21.55 6.72 0.20
C PRO A 99 21.13 8.15 0.58
N LYS A 100 21.94 8.86 1.37
CA LYS A 100 21.62 10.23 1.81
C LYS A 100 21.30 11.17 0.64
N ALA A 101 22.06 11.09 -0.44
CA ALA A 101 21.80 11.86 -1.66
C ALA A 101 20.42 11.56 -2.27
N THR A 102 19.94 10.32 -2.18
CA THR A 102 18.59 9.94 -2.59
C THR A 102 17.56 10.57 -1.68
N VAL A 103 17.74 10.47 -0.36
CA VAL A 103 16.83 11.08 0.63
C VAL A 103 16.71 12.59 0.41
N GLU A 104 17.82 13.28 0.15
CA GLU A 104 17.83 14.72 -0.16
C GLU A 104 17.08 15.04 -1.46
N GLN A 105 17.22 14.22 -2.51
CA GLN A 105 16.45 14.39 -3.74
C GLN A 105 14.95 14.20 -3.51
N LEU A 106 14.56 13.16 -2.75
CA LEU A 106 13.17 12.89 -2.41
C LEU A 106 12.54 14.04 -1.60
N ALA A 107 13.32 14.64 -0.69
CA ALA A 107 12.87 15.76 0.14
C ALA A 107 12.67 17.06 -0.64
N ASN A 108 13.41 17.26 -1.74
CA ASN A 108 13.32 18.44 -2.58
C ASN A 108 12.29 18.31 -3.72
N ASP A 109 11.73 17.12 -3.96
CA ASP A 109 10.70 16.93 -4.98
C ASP A 109 9.37 17.54 -4.50
N SER A 110 8.68 18.22 -5.43
CA SER A 110 7.41 18.90 -5.17
C SER A 110 6.19 17.99 -5.33
N ARG A 111 6.40 16.72 -5.67
CA ARG A 111 5.36 15.71 -5.93
C ARG A 111 5.23 14.74 -4.75
N VAL A 112 4.10 14.05 -4.70
CA VAL A 112 3.94 12.85 -3.87
C VAL A 112 4.76 11.73 -4.50
N LEU A 113 5.82 11.31 -3.83
CA LEU A 113 6.68 10.24 -4.32
C LEU A 113 6.30 8.91 -3.68
N VAL A 114 6.06 7.91 -4.52
CA VAL A 114 5.69 6.55 -4.10
C VAL A 114 6.83 5.60 -4.44
N ALA A 115 7.25 4.80 -3.46
CA ALA A 115 8.19 3.71 -3.62
C ALA A 115 7.58 2.61 -4.51
N VAL A 116 8.31 2.23 -5.54
CA VAL A 116 7.93 1.16 -6.45
C VAL A 116 9.04 0.13 -6.59
N PHE A 117 8.66 -1.12 -6.82
CA PHE A 117 9.55 -2.19 -7.25
C PHE A 117 8.97 -2.85 -8.50
N LYS A 118 9.74 -2.87 -9.58
CA LYS A 118 9.28 -3.32 -10.91
C LYS A 118 8.00 -2.60 -11.37
N GLY A 119 7.91 -1.30 -11.06
CA GLY A 119 6.76 -0.45 -11.42
C GLY A 119 5.50 -0.64 -10.57
N GLY A 120 5.49 -1.54 -9.58
CA GLY A 120 4.39 -1.72 -8.62
C GLY A 120 4.68 -1.04 -7.28
N PRO A 121 3.70 -0.37 -6.64
CA PRO A 121 3.89 0.24 -5.32
C PRO A 121 4.27 -0.80 -4.26
N ILE A 122 5.26 -0.49 -3.42
CA ILE A 122 5.77 -1.38 -2.38
C ILE A 122 5.97 -0.62 -1.06
N THR A 123 5.69 -1.28 0.07
CA THR A 123 6.04 -0.76 1.40
C THR A 123 7.55 -0.77 1.58
N ILE A 124 8.08 0.32 2.13
CA ILE A 124 9.44 0.33 2.69
C ILE A 124 9.32 0.15 4.20
N LEU A 125 9.94 -0.91 4.70
CA LEU A 125 10.12 -1.07 6.14
C LEU A 125 11.21 -0.10 6.59
N GLU A 126 10.93 0.67 7.65
CA GLU A 126 11.98 1.47 8.29
C GLU A 126 13.13 0.53 8.67
N ALA A 127 14.34 0.86 8.21
CA ALA A 127 15.52 0.09 8.58
C ALA A 127 15.61 0.08 10.11
N VAL A 128 15.77 -1.12 10.69
CA VAL A 128 15.98 -1.23 12.14
C VAL A 128 17.23 -0.41 12.44
N PRO A 129 17.16 0.64 13.29
CA PRO A 129 18.33 1.44 13.58
C PRO A 129 19.40 0.51 14.14
N ASP A 130 20.51 0.42 13.40
CA ASP A 130 21.64 -0.41 13.75
C ASP A 130 22.12 0.01 15.14
N LYS A 131 22.06 -0.90 16.13
CA LYS A 131 22.63 -0.66 17.47
C LYS A 131 24.15 -0.69 17.41
N THR A 132 24.76 0.14 16.58
CA THR A 132 26.22 0.17 16.43
C THR A 132 26.72 1.55 16.05
N ASN A 133 26.73 2.45 17.03
CA ASN A 133 27.93 3.27 17.20
C ASN A 133 28.23 3.62 18.67
N LYS A 134 29.35 3.04 19.13
CA LYS A 134 30.36 3.59 20.06
C LYS A 134 30.39 3.07 21.50
N SER A 135 30.85 1.83 21.67
CA SER A 135 31.77 1.46 22.76
C SER A 135 33.22 1.45 22.22
N ALA A 136 34.01 2.45 22.61
CA ALA A 136 35.48 2.52 22.70
C ALA A 136 35.88 4.01 22.65
N GLY A 137 36.63 4.64 23.57
CA GLY A 137 37.37 4.22 24.74
C GLY A 137 38.47 5.28 25.02
N ALA A 138 38.92 5.36 26.28
CA ALA A 138 40.17 5.97 26.77
C ALA A 138 40.25 7.48 27.13
N LYS A 139 40.43 7.69 28.45
CA LYS A 139 41.38 8.58 29.16
C LYS A 139 41.61 10.03 28.67
N GLU A 140 41.35 10.98 29.56
CA GLU A 140 42.39 11.72 30.32
C GLU A 140 41.85 12.12 31.71
#